data_AF-A0A2A2FI03-F1
#
_entry.id   AF-A0A2A2FI03-F1
#
_cell.length_a   1.000
_cell.length_b   1.000
_cell.length_c   1.000
_cell.angle_alpha   90.00
_cell.angle_beta   90.00
_cell.angle_gamma   90.00
#
_symmetry.space_group_name_H-M   'P 1'
#
loop_
_entity.id
_entity.type
_entity.pdbx_description
1 polymer ?
#
loop_
_entity_poly.entity_id
_entity_poly.type
_entity_poly.pdbx_seq_one_letter_code
_entity_poly.pdbx_strand_id
1 'polypeptide(L)'
;MIPVEEPSAVPASRRELNKAATRRAIAEAALALLRARGVGRFTVEDIASAAGVSRRTFFNYFPSREAALAVSVDEFLDHGVEQFLARPADEPLVESMHELLIALADPIHLAAMAEVYGTAGADPQMHRFQLEGWDSCADKLVEAIRGRSGPEMDSLYVGALVGSALSCGKAALSEWFHRCGGEVTEESLDLLRQYLIDVVGYLRQGFTR
;
A
#
# COMPACT_ATOMS: atom_id res chain seq x y z
N MET A 1 28.22 -10.08 -37.64
CA MET A 1 28.17 -9.68 -36.21
C MET A 1 27.23 -8.48 -36.17
N ILE A 2 25.96 -8.70 -35.81
CA ILE A 2 24.95 -7.64 -35.72
C ILE A 2 25.02 -7.10 -34.28
N PRO A 3 25.15 -5.78 -34.04
CA PRO A 3 25.11 -5.24 -32.69
C PRO A 3 23.68 -5.34 -32.16
N VAL A 4 23.51 -5.95 -30.99
CA VAL A 4 22.26 -5.96 -30.24
C VAL A 4 22.09 -4.57 -29.62
N GLU A 5 21.12 -3.81 -30.11
CA GLU A 5 20.71 -2.54 -29.52
C GLU A 5 20.04 -2.83 -28.17
N GLU A 6 20.65 -2.35 -27.08
CA GLU A 6 20.05 -2.35 -25.75
C GLU A 6 18.75 -1.53 -25.76
N PRO A 7 17.65 -2.00 -25.15
CA PRO A 7 16.42 -1.23 -25.08
C PRO A 7 16.62 0.01 -24.21
N SER A 8 16.76 1.16 -24.85
CA SER A 8 16.79 2.48 -24.22
C SER A 8 15.44 2.78 -23.56
N ALA A 9 15.43 2.92 -22.24
CA ALA A 9 14.28 3.39 -21.48
C ALA A 9 13.98 4.85 -21.86
N VAL A 10 12.90 5.08 -22.62
CA VAL A 10 12.47 6.43 -23.03
C VAL A 10 12.05 7.22 -21.78
N PRO A 11 12.64 8.41 -21.50
CA PRO A 11 12.25 9.22 -20.36
C PRO A 11 10.80 9.71 -20.51
N ALA A 12 10.05 9.68 -19.41
CA ALA A 12 8.63 10.04 -19.38
C ALA A 12 8.38 11.43 -19.97
N SER A 13 7.37 11.55 -20.84
CA SER A 13 7.04 12.84 -21.47
C SER A 13 6.61 13.88 -20.44
N ARG A 14 6.82 15.18 -20.71
CA ARG A 14 6.35 16.29 -19.85
C ARG A 14 4.86 16.19 -19.49
N ARG A 15 4.06 15.58 -20.36
CA ARG A 15 2.63 15.31 -20.12
C ARG A 15 2.42 14.25 -19.03
N GLU A 16 3.19 13.16 -19.07
CA GLU A 16 3.12 12.10 -18.05
C GLU A 16 3.62 12.60 -16.69
N LEU A 17 4.70 13.38 -16.67
CA LEU A 17 5.18 14.03 -15.44
C LEU A 17 4.13 14.97 -14.84
N ASN A 18 3.50 15.83 -15.65
CA ASN A 18 2.43 16.71 -15.19
C ASN A 18 1.21 15.93 -14.70
N LYS A 19 0.89 14.80 -15.33
CA LYS A 19 -0.21 13.92 -14.94
C LYS A 19 0.06 13.27 -13.58
N ALA A 20 1.25 12.72 -13.38
CA ALA A 20 1.67 12.12 -12.11
C ALA A 20 1.69 13.16 -10.98
N ALA A 21 2.27 14.34 -11.23
CA ALA A 21 2.29 15.44 -10.26
C ALA A 21 0.88 15.89 -9.85
N THR A 22 -0.05 16.01 -10.81
CA THR A 22 -1.45 16.36 -10.51
C THR A 22 -2.14 15.27 -9.70
N ARG A 23 -1.94 13.99 -10.07
CA ARG A 23 -2.49 12.85 -9.33
C ARG A 23 -2.02 12.87 -7.87
N ARG A 24 -0.73 13.10 -7.64
CA ARG A 24 -0.14 13.17 -6.30
C ARG A 24 -0.66 14.36 -5.50
N ALA A 25 -0.73 15.56 -6.09
CA ALA A 25 -1.27 16.74 -5.42
C ALA A 25 -2.73 16.54 -4.94
N ILE A 26 -3.54 15.84 -5.73
CA ILE A 26 -4.92 15.51 -5.33
C ILE A 26 -4.94 14.51 -4.14
N ALA A 27 -4.09 13.48 -4.17
CA ALA A 27 -3.99 12.51 -3.08
C ALA A 27 -3.50 13.14 -1.77
N GLU A 28 -2.46 13.98 -1.85
CA GLU A 28 -1.92 14.73 -0.70
C GLU A 28 -2.99 15.67 -0.11
N ALA A 29 -3.78 16.35 -0.95
CA ALA A 29 -4.89 17.18 -0.51
C ALA A 29 -5.99 16.36 0.18
N ALA A 30 -6.32 15.17 -0.33
CA ALA A 30 -7.29 14.28 0.29
C ALA A 30 -6.82 13.80 1.67
N LEU A 31 -5.55 13.40 1.80
CA LEU A 31 -4.96 12.96 3.06
C LEU A 31 -4.88 14.10 4.08
N ALA A 32 -4.52 15.31 3.64
CA ALA A 32 -4.51 16.51 4.50
C ALA A 32 -5.92 16.85 5.03
N LEU A 33 -6.95 16.76 4.18
CA LEU A 33 -8.33 16.95 4.60
C LEU A 33 -8.80 15.86 5.56
N LEU A 34 -8.38 14.61 5.34
CA LEU A 34 -8.65 13.52 6.25
C LEU A 34 -8.07 13.79 7.64
N ARG A 35 -6.79 14.19 7.73
CA ARG A 35 -6.13 14.56 8.99
C ARG A 35 -6.83 15.73 9.69
N ALA A 36 -7.22 16.76 8.93
CA ALA A 36 -7.76 17.98 9.50
C ALA A 36 -9.23 17.87 9.93
N ARG A 37 -10.03 17.09 9.20
CA ARG A 37 -11.50 17.07 9.38
C ARG A 37 -12.03 15.71 9.80
N GLY A 38 -11.28 14.62 9.62
CA GLY A 38 -11.73 13.26 9.82
C GLY A 38 -12.51 12.68 8.63
N VAL A 39 -12.75 11.38 8.67
CA VAL A 39 -13.48 10.65 7.61
C VAL A 39 -14.93 11.12 7.49
N GLY A 40 -15.46 11.07 6.27
CA GLY A 40 -16.84 11.50 5.97
C GLY A 40 -17.12 13.00 6.06
N ARG A 41 -16.15 13.84 6.46
CA ARG A 41 -16.35 15.28 6.75
C ARG A 41 -15.76 16.23 5.70
N PHE A 42 -15.46 15.72 4.52
CA PHE A 42 -14.99 16.49 3.37
C PHE A 42 -15.48 15.87 2.06
N THR A 43 -15.66 16.71 1.04
CA THR A 43 -16.19 16.30 -0.27
C THR A 43 -15.13 16.32 -1.37
N VAL A 44 -15.50 15.86 -2.56
CA VAL A 44 -14.65 15.97 -3.76
C VAL A 44 -14.35 17.44 -4.10
N GLU A 45 -15.30 18.35 -3.86
CA GLU A 45 -15.12 19.79 -4.06
C GLU A 45 -14.08 20.37 -3.10
N ASP A 46 -14.09 19.95 -1.83
CA ASP A 46 -13.06 20.35 -0.87
C ASP A 46 -11.67 19.92 -1.35
N ILE A 47 -11.53 18.66 -1.80
CA ILE A 47 -10.26 18.11 -2.28
C ILE A 47 -9.80 18.84 -3.54
N ALA A 48 -10.70 19.02 -4.51
CA ALA A 48 -10.39 19.72 -5.75
C ALA A 48 -9.93 21.16 -5.48
N SER A 49 -10.62 21.87 -4.59
CA SER A 49 -10.24 23.22 -4.17
C SER A 49 -8.87 23.23 -3.48
N ALA A 50 -8.61 22.29 -2.56
CA ALA A 50 -7.34 22.19 -1.84
C ALA A 50 -6.16 21.85 -2.76
N ALA A 51 -6.41 21.03 -3.80
CA ALA A 51 -5.42 20.67 -4.81
C ALA A 51 -5.28 21.70 -5.95
N GLY A 52 -6.07 22.79 -5.95
CA GLY A 52 -6.03 23.81 -7.00
C GLY A 52 -6.53 23.33 -8.37
N VAL A 53 -7.43 22.35 -8.40
CA VAL A 53 -8.00 21.77 -9.62
C VAL A 53 -9.52 21.90 -9.68
N SER A 54 -10.11 21.76 -10.85
CA SER A 54 -11.57 21.70 -10.98
C SER A 54 -12.13 20.35 -10.53
N ARG A 55 -13.41 20.29 -10.15
CA ARG A 55 -14.13 19.03 -9.89
C ARG A 55 -14.07 18.06 -11.08
N ARG A 56 -14.18 18.59 -12.31
CA ARG A 56 -14.03 17.78 -13.54
C ARG A 56 -12.61 17.21 -13.63
N THR A 57 -11.59 18.00 -13.31
CA THR A 57 -10.21 17.55 -13.30
C THR A 57 -10.01 16.44 -12.27
N PHE A 58 -10.55 16.57 -11.05
CA PHE A 58 -10.51 15.51 -10.04
C PHE A 58 -11.02 14.17 -10.62
N PHE A 59 -12.23 14.18 -11.22
CA PHE A 59 -12.83 12.96 -11.76
C PHE A 59 -12.09 12.39 -12.98
N ASN A 60 -11.25 13.17 -13.66
CA ASN A 60 -10.35 12.63 -14.68
C ASN A 60 -9.23 11.74 -14.09
N TYR A 61 -8.94 11.89 -12.79
CA TYR A 61 -7.88 11.13 -12.09
C TYR A 61 -8.43 10.07 -11.14
N PHE A 62 -9.55 10.34 -10.48
CA PHE A 62 -10.09 9.48 -9.43
C PHE A 62 -11.61 9.32 -9.55
N PRO A 63 -12.14 8.09 -9.43
CA PRO A 63 -13.58 7.85 -9.46
C PRO A 63 -14.29 8.33 -8.19
N SER A 64 -13.57 8.43 -7.07
CA SER A 64 -14.11 8.80 -5.76
C SER A 64 -13.03 9.44 -4.88
N ARG A 65 -13.41 10.01 -3.71
CA ARG A 65 -12.42 10.50 -2.74
C ARG A 65 -11.66 9.35 -2.09
N GLU A 66 -12.31 8.20 -1.90
CA GLU A 66 -11.73 6.99 -1.31
C GLU A 66 -10.58 6.52 -2.21
N ALA A 67 -10.78 6.53 -3.53
CA ALA A 67 -9.74 6.22 -4.49
C ALA A 67 -8.57 7.23 -4.49
N ALA A 68 -8.78 8.47 -4.05
CA ALA A 68 -7.71 9.44 -3.85
C ALA A 68 -6.90 9.16 -2.57
N LEU A 69 -7.58 8.76 -1.49
CA LEU A 69 -6.94 8.33 -0.24
C LEU A 69 -6.15 7.02 -0.40
N ALA A 70 -6.63 6.14 -1.27
CA ALA A 70 -5.99 4.86 -1.62
C ALA A 70 -4.54 4.99 -2.06
N VAL A 71 -4.18 6.12 -2.68
CA VAL A 71 -2.85 6.34 -3.25
C VAL A 71 -1.76 6.18 -2.19
N SER A 72 -2.00 6.61 -0.95
CA SER A 72 -1.03 6.43 0.12
C SER A 72 -0.89 4.97 0.57
N VAL A 73 -1.95 4.17 0.45
CA VAL A 73 -1.91 2.72 0.68
C VAL A 73 -1.18 2.02 -0.47
N ASP A 74 -1.39 2.48 -1.71
CA ASP A 74 -0.65 2.02 -2.87
C ASP A 74 0.84 2.32 -2.75
N GLU A 75 1.23 3.55 -2.39
CA GLU A 75 2.64 3.94 -2.18
C GLU A 75 3.30 3.10 -1.08
N PHE A 76 2.58 2.82 0.01
CA PHE A 76 3.03 1.91 1.07
C PHE A 76 3.29 0.48 0.57
N LEU A 77 2.37 -0.06 -0.25
CA LEU A 77 2.54 -1.39 -0.81
C LEU A 77 3.64 -1.44 -1.87
N ASP A 78 3.69 -0.44 -2.75
CA ASP A 78 4.69 -0.33 -3.81
C ASP A 78 6.10 -0.31 -3.19
N HIS A 79 6.30 0.38 -2.05
CA HIS A 79 7.54 0.31 -1.28
C HIS A 79 7.89 -1.13 -0.83
N GLY A 80 6.93 -1.88 -0.29
CA GLY A 80 7.15 -3.27 0.10
C GLY A 80 7.50 -4.16 -1.09
N VAL A 81 6.80 -4.00 -2.21
CA VAL A 81 7.05 -4.74 -3.46
C VAL A 81 8.43 -4.40 -4.03
N GLU A 82 8.84 -3.14 -4.00
CA GLU A 82 10.19 -2.73 -4.39
C GLU A 82 11.26 -3.43 -3.56
N GLN A 83 11.08 -3.52 -2.23
CA GLN A 83 12.02 -4.24 -1.37
C GLN A 83 12.06 -5.74 -1.69
N PHE A 84 10.91 -6.36 -2.00
CA PHE A 84 10.85 -7.75 -2.43
C PHE A 84 11.58 -8.00 -3.77
N LEU A 85 11.41 -7.10 -4.74
CA LEU A 85 12.03 -7.21 -6.06
C LEU A 85 13.53 -6.89 -6.04
N ALA A 86 13.99 -6.10 -5.08
CA ALA A 86 15.42 -5.82 -4.88
C ALA A 86 16.21 -7.01 -4.29
N ARG A 87 15.52 -8.07 -3.82
CA ARG A 87 16.16 -9.27 -3.27
C ARG A 87 16.81 -10.14 -4.36
N PRO A 88 17.85 -10.93 -4.03
CA PRO A 88 18.46 -11.87 -4.96
C PRO A 88 17.44 -12.85 -5.56
N ALA A 89 17.50 -13.09 -6.87
CA ALA A 89 16.53 -13.94 -7.57
C ALA A 89 16.48 -15.38 -7.04
N ASP A 90 17.60 -15.88 -6.52
CA ASP A 90 17.80 -17.22 -5.94
C ASP A 90 17.45 -17.30 -4.44
N GLU A 91 17.14 -16.19 -3.79
CA GLU A 91 16.67 -16.19 -2.40
C GLU A 91 15.31 -16.89 -2.27
N PRO A 92 15.10 -17.75 -1.26
CA PRO A 92 13.80 -18.36 -1.01
C PRO A 92 12.69 -17.31 -0.88
N LEU A 93 11.57 -17.51 -1.58
CA LEU A 93 10.45 -16.56 -1.61
C LEU A 93 9.93 -16.22 -0.21
N VAL A 94 9.89 -17.20 0.69
CA VAL A 94 9.48 -16.98 2.08
C VAL A 94 10.37 -15.95 2.80
N GLU A 95 11.68 -15.96 2.53
CA GLU A 95 12.61 -15.02 3.15
C GLU A 95 12.44 -13.63 2.57
N SER A 96 12.31 -13.52 1.24
CA SER A 96 12.00 -12.24 0.60
C SER A 96 10.65 -11.66 1.04
N MET A 97 9.66 -12.51 1.34
CA MET A 97 8.37 -12.08 1.89
C MET A 97 8.46 -11.61 3.34
N HIS A 98 9.32 -12.21 4.17
CA HIS A 98 9.60 -11.68 5.51
C HIS A 98 10.21 -10.28 5.42
N GLU A 99 11.20 -10.09 4.55
CA GLU A 99 11.86 -8.79 4.38
C GLU A 99 10.90 -7.73 3.83
N LEU A 100 9.97 -8.10 2.93
CA LEU A 100 8.88 -7.22 2.51
C LEU A 100 8.04 -6.75 3.72
N LEU A 101 7.60 -7.67 4.57
CA LEU A 101 6.78 -7.32 5.72
C LEU A 101 7.54 -6.46 6.74
N ILE A 102 8.85 -6.65 6.88
CA ILE A 102 9.71 -5.79 7.69
C ILE A 102 9.81 -4.39 7.09
N ALA A 103 9.96 -4.28 5.76
CA ALA A 103 10.01 -3.00 5.08
C ALA A 103 8.72 -2.17 5.24
N LEU A 104 7.57 -2.84 5.32
CA LEU A 104 6.30 -2.19 5.64
C LEU A 104 6.26 -1.57 7.04
N ALA A 105 7.19 -1.90 7.93
CA ALA A 105 7.34 -1.27 9.23
C ALA A 105 8.08 0.09 9.17
N ASP A 106 8.55 0.51 7.98
CA ASP A 106 9.22 1.80 7.76
C ASP A 106 8.28 2.99 8.10
N PRO A 107 8.71 3.91 8.98
CA PRO A 107 7.88 5.02 9.44
C PRO A 107 7.34 5.93 8.33
N ILE A 108 8.06 6.08 7.21
CA ILE A 108 7.75 7.06 6.15
C ILE A 108 6.39 6.77 5.53
N HIS A 109 6.12 5.50 5.18
CA HIS A 109 4.89 5.10 4.50
C HIS A 109 3.83 4.58 5.47
N LEU A 110 4.24 4.06 6.63
CA LEU A 110 3.35 3.46 7.62
C LEU A 110 2.30 4.44 8.15
N ALA A 111 2.69 5.69 8.40
CA ALA A 111 1.79 6.69 8.98
C ALA A 111 0.58 6.97 8.06
N ALA A 112 0.83 7.18 6.77
CA ALA A 112 -0.25 7.46 5.82
C ALA A 112 -1.18 6.26 5.63
N MET A 113 -0.64 5.04 5.61
CA MET A 113 -1.45 3.82 5.58
C MET A 113 -2.31 3.68 6.85
N ALA A 114 -1.73 3.93 8.04
CA ALA A 114 -2.43 3.86 9.31
C ALA A 114 -3.57 4.90 9.40
N GLU A 115 -3.37 6.11 8.87
CA GLU A 115 -4.41 7.15 8.80
C GLU A 115 -5.59 6.71 7.94
N VAL A 116 -5.33 6.11 6.77
CA VAL A 116 -6.41 5.59 5.92
C VAL A 116 -7.09 4.40 6.59
N TYR A 117 -6.33 3.47 7.17
CA TYR A 117 -6.87 2.29 7.82
C TYR A 117 -7.72 2.64 9.06
N GLY A 118 -7.24 3.55 9.90
CA GLY A 118 -7.89 4.02 11.13
C GLY A 118 -9.28 4.63 10.91
N THR A 119 -9.65 4.91 9.66
CA THR A 119 -10.96 5.47 9.33
C THR A 119 -12.04 4.42 9.05
N ALA A 120 -11.66 3.14 8.91
CA ALA A 120 -12.58 2.06 8.52
C ALA A 120 -13.77 1.90 9.46
N GLY A 121 -13.52 2.07 10.77
CA GLY A 121 -14.56 1.89 11.79
C GLY A 121 -15.65 2.95 11.77
N ALA A 122 -15.42 4.09 11.11
CA ALA A 122 -16.35 5.23 11.10
C ALA A 122 -17.08 5.43 9.75
N ASP A 123 -16.66 4.76 8.67
CA ASP A 123 -17.24 4.93 7.33
C ASP A 123 -17.38 3.58 6.58
N PRO A 124 -18.61 3.07 6.36
CA PRO A 124 -18.84 1.83 5.62
C PRO A 124 -18.32 1.82 4.19
N GLN A 125 -18.26 2.98 3.51
CA GLN A 125 -17.69 3.06 2.15
C GLN A 125 -16.19 2.86 2.18
N MET A 126 -15.52 3.43 3.19
CA MET A 126 -14.10 3.23 3.39
C MET A 126 -13.77 1.77 3.71
N HIS A 127 -14.57 1.11 4.55
CA HIS A 127 -14.38 -0.31 4.85
C HIS A 127 -14.44 -1.19 3.57
N ARG A 128 -15.39 -0.92 2.66
CA ARG A 128 -15.45 -1.63 1.37
C ARG A 128 -14.22 -1.38 0.52
N PHE A 129 -13.80 -0.12 0.44
CA PHE A 129 -12.61 0.26 -0.30
C PHE A 129 -11.34 -0.42 0.25
N GLN A 130 -11.25 -0.59 1.57
CA GLN A 130 -10.15 -1.33 2.20
C GLN A 130 -10.17 -2.83 1.85
N LEU A 131 -11.35 -3.46 1.80
CA LEU A 131 -11.46 -4.86 1.35
C LEU A 131 -10.97 -5.02 -0.09
N GLU A 132 -11.39 -4.13 -0.99
CA GLU A 132 -10.90 -4.10 -2.37
C GLU A 132 -9.38 -3.85 -2.43
N GLY A 133 -8.86 -2.99 -1.56
CA GLY A 133 -7.42 -2.74 -1.43
C GLY A 133 -6.63 -3.98 -1.02
N TRP A 134 -7.18 -4.83 -0.14
CA TRP A 134 -6.55 -6.10 0.23
C TRP A 134 -6.47 -7.08 -0.94
N ASP A 135 -7.52 -7.16 -1.75
CA ASP A 135 -7.54 -8.02 -2.93
C ASP A 135 -6.55 -7.52 -3.99
N SER A 136 -6.53 -6.20 -4.25
CA SER A 136 -5.54 -5.60 -5.15
C SER A 136 -4.10 -5.79 -4.67
N CYS A 137 -3.88 -5.77 -3.35
CA CYS A 137 -2.59 -6.06 -2.75
C CYS A 137 -2.15 -7.51 -3.01
N ALA A 138 -3.07 -8.47 -2.90
CA ALA A 138 -2.80 -9.86 -3.22
C ALA A 138 -2.37 -10.02 -4.69
N ASP A 139 -3.13 -9.42 -5.61
CA ASP A 139 -2.83 -9.49 -7.05
C ASP A 139 -1.44 -8.91 -7.37
N LYS A 140 -1.13 -7.73 -6.82
CA LYS A 140 0.20 -7.08 -6.99
C LYS A 140 1.34 -7.99 -6.52
N LEU A 141 1.20 -8.64 -5.37
CA LEU A 141 2.22 -9.53 -4.82
C LEU A 141 2.37 -10.83 -5.64
N VAL A 142 1.25 -11.40 -6.09
CA VAL A 142 1.27 -12.58 -6.97
C VAL A 142 2.00 -12.26 -8.28
N GLU A 143 1.70 -11.12 -8.90
CA GLU A 143 2.36 -10.67 -10.12
C GLU A 143 3.85 -10.43 -9.89
N ALA A 144 4.25 -9.81 -8.77
CA ALA A 144 5.66 -9.61 -8.43
C ALA A 144 6.41 -10.94 -8.27
N ILE A 145 5.82 -11.93 -7.57
CA ILE A 145 6.40 -13.26 -7.40
C ILE A 145 6.56 -13.98 -8.74
N ARG A 146 5.53 -13.94 -9.59
CA ARG A 146 5.55 -14.57 -10.93
C ARG A 146 6.55 -13.91 -11.86
N GLY A 147 6.63 -12.57 -11.85
CA GLY A 147 7.61 -11.82 -12.64
C GLY A 147 9.06 -12.18 -12.26
N ARG A 148 9.32 -12.38 -10.96
CA ARG A 148 10.64 -12.78 -10.45
C ARG A 148 10.99 -14.25 -10.68
N SER A 149 10.02 -15.15 -10.50
CA SER A 149 10.28 -16.60 -10.39
C SER A 149 9.89 -17.40 -11.63
N GLY A 150 9.23 -16.78 -12.60
CA GLY A 150 8.73 -17.41 -13.81
C GLY A 150 7.34 -18.05 -13.66
N PRO A 151 6.71 -18.45 -14.79
CA PRO A 151 5.33 -18.93 -14.82
C PRO A 151 5.14 -20.35 -14.26
N GLU A 152 6.22 -21.12 -14.08
CA GLU A 152 6.18 -22.52 -13.65
C GLU A 152 5.97 -22.69 -12.13
N MET A 153 5.98 -21.60 -11.37
CA MET A 153 5.72 -21.63 -9.93
C MET A 153 4.32 -22.15 -9.62
N ASP A 154 4.24 -23.06 -8.64
CA ASP A 154 2.98 -23.60 -8.16
C ASP A 154 2.06 -22.48 -7.65
N SER A 155 0.91 -22.35 -8.29
CA SER A 155 -0.08 -21.33 -7.98
C SER A 155 -0.64 -21.48 -6.57
N LEU A 156 -0.76 -22.71 -6.06
CA LEU A 156 -1.22 -22.95 -4.69
C LEU A 156 -0.19 -22.44 -3.68
N TYR A 157 1.10 -22.74 -3.91
CA TYR A 157 2.18 -22.25 -3.06
C TYR A 157 2.24 -20.72 -3.03
N VAL A 158 2.19 -20.06 -4.20
CA VAL A 158 2.21 -18.59 -4.30
C VAL A 158 1.00 -17.99 -3.59
N GLY A 159 -0.20 -18.52 -3.83
CA GLY A 159 -1.42 -18.04 -3.18
C GLY A 159 -1.39 -18.21 -1.66
N ALA A 160 -0.90 -19.36 -1.16
CA ALA A 160 -0.77 -19.62 0.26
C ALA A 160 0.24 -18.67 0.94
N LEU A 161 1.38 -18.43 0.30
CA LEU A 161 2.42 -17.52 0.81
C LEU A 161 1.91 -16.08 0.90
N VAL A 162 1.33 -15.56 -0.20
CA VAL A 162 0.75 -14.21 -0.22
C VAL A 162 -0.40 -14.09 0.78
N GLY A 163 -1.34 -15.04 0.79
CA GLY A 163 -2.46 -15.05 1.72
C GLY A 163 -2.03 -15.05 3.18
N SER A 164 -0.95 -15.79 3.52
CA SER A 164 -0.39 -15.82 4.88
C SER A 164 0.22 -14.48 5.28
N ALA A 165 1.01 -13.86 4.38
CA ALA A 165 1.61 -12.54 4.62
C ALA A 165 0.53 -11.46 4.81
N LEU A 166 -0.49 -11.44 3.94
CA LEU A 166 -1.61 -10.50 4.06
C LEU A 166 -2.42 -10.70 5.33
N SER A 167 -2.65 -11.95 5.74
CA SER A 167 -3.36 -12.25 6.98
C SER A 167 -2.59 -11.74 8.21
N CYS A 168 -1.26 -11.80 8.17
CA CYS A 168 -0.39 -11.24 9.22
C CYS A 168 -0.50 -9.71 9.27
N GLY A 169 -0.42 -9.02 8.13
CA GLY A 169 -0.63 -7.57 8.06
C GLY A 169 -2.03 -7.15 8.55
N LYS A 170 -3.08 -7.88 8.14
CA LYS A 170 -4.46 -7.68 8.64
C LYS A 170 -4.56 -7.84 10.15
N ALA A 171 -3.91 -8.87 10.71
CA ALA A 171 -3.90 -9.10 12.15
C ALA A 171 -3.21 -7.96 12.92
N ALA A 172 -2.05 -7.50 12.44
CA ALA A 172 -1.33 -6.38 13.04
C ALA A 172 -2.18 -5.09 13.04
N LEU A 173 -2.81 -4.77 11.91
CA LEU A 173 -3.67 -3.60 11.77
C LEU A 173 -4.96 -3.69 12.59
N SER A 174 -5.59 -4.87 12.64
CA SER A 174 -6.80 -5.08 13.43
C SER A 174 -6.50 -4.96 14.93
N GLU A 175 -5.38 -5.51 15.41
CA GLU A 175 -4.99 -5.40 16.81
C GLU A 175 -4.63 -3.94 17.15
N TRP A 176 -3.84 -3.28 16.30
CA TRP A 176 -3.56 -1.85 16.44
C TRP A 176 -4.85 -1.02 16.55
N PHE A 177 -5.80 -1.22 15.62
CA PHE A 177 -7.09 -0.53 15.64
C PHE A 177 -7.88 -0.83 16.91
N HIS A 178 -7.90 -2.08 17.37
CA HIS A 178 -8.57 -2.45 18.62
C HIS A 178 -7.97 -1.75 19.85
N ARG A 179 -6.65 -1.54 19.86
CA ARG A 179 -5.90 -0.97 20.98
C ARG A 179 -5.96 0.55 21.05
N CYS A 180 -5.90 1.25 19.91
CA CYS A 180 -5.88 2.73 19.86
C CYS A 180 -7.10 3.36 19.18
N GLY A 181 -8.09 2.57 18.73
CA GLY A 181 -9.26 3.09 18.01
C GLY A 181 -8.95 3.67 16.62
N GLY A 182 -7.78 3.35 16.05
CA GLY A 182 -7.33 3.92 14.79
C GLY A 182 -6.75 5.33 14.90
N GLU A 183 -6.54 5.83 16.13
CA GLU A 183 -5.90 7.12 16.35
C GLU A 183 -4.41 7.02 15.98
N VAL A 184 -3.93 7.98 15.19
CA VAL A 184 -2.55 8.03 14.71
C VAL A 184 -1.75 9.02 15.58
N THR A 185 -0.96 8.47 16.49
CA THR A 185 -0.03 9.18 17.37
C THR A 185 1.36 8.53 17.23
N GLU A 186 2.40 9.16 17.75
CA GLU A 186 3.75 8.56 17.77
C GLU A 186 3.73 7.19 18.48
N GLU A 187 3.09 7.10 19.64
CA GLU A 187 2.94 5.85 20.40
C GLU A 187 2.15 4.78 19.63
N SER A 188 1.06 5.15 18.97
CA SER A 188 0.25 4.17 18.23
C SER A 188 0.97 3.68 16.97
N LEU A 189 1.77 4.54 16.31
CA LEU A 189 2.58 4.13 15.16
C LEU A 189 3.74 3.22 15.57
N ASP A 190 4.37 3.47 16.72
CA ASP A 190 5.37 2.58 17.29
C ASP A 190 4.77 1.21 17.64
N LEU A 191 3.54 1.20 18.18
CA LEU A 191 2.80 -0.04 18.44
C LEU A 191 2.50 -0.82 17.14
N LEU A 192 2.02 -0.15 16.09
CA LEU A 192 1.76 -0.79 14.80
C LEU A 192 3.05 -1.36 14.20
N ARG A 193 4.16 -0.62 14.28
CA ARG A 193 5.48 -1.08 13.85
C ARG A 193 5.89 -2.35 14.58
N GLN A 194 5.72 -2.37 15.90
CA GLN A 194 6.04 -3.55 16.71
C GLN A 194 5.19 -4.75 16.29
N TYR A 195 3.88 -4.58 16.08
CA TYR A 195 3.03 -5.68 15.62
C TYR A 195 3.42 -6.20 14.24
N LEU A 196 3.80 -5.34 13.30
CA LEU A 196 4.30 -5.77 11.99
C LEU A 196 5.58 -6.60 12.11
N ILE A 197 6.48 -6.26 13.04
CA ILE A 197 7.70 -7.04 13.33
C ILE A 197 7.35 -8.37 13.99
N ASP A 198 6.44 -8.36 14.97
CA ASP A 198 6.04 -9.57 15.72
C ASP A 198 5.40 -10.62 14.82
N VAL A 199 4.52 -10.21 13.90
CA VAL A 199 3.87 -11.16 12.97
C VAL A 199 4.86 -11.80 12.01
N VAL A 200 5.94 -11.10 11.63
CA VAL A 200 7.05 -11.71 10.88
C VAL A 200 7.78 -12.74 11.73
N GLY A 201 7.99 -12.45 13.02
CA GLY A 201 8.52 -13.41 13.99
C GLY A 201 7.67 -14.69 14.05
N TYR A 202 6.35 -14.56 14.13
CA TYR A 202 5.43 -15.70 14.13
C TYR A 202 5.51 -16.50 12.82
N LEU A 203 5.56 -15.84 11.66
CA LEU A 203 5.71 -16.50 10.36
C LEU A 203 7.02 -17.29 10.27
N ARG A 204 8.15 -16.67 10.66
CA ARG A 204 9.49 -17.31 10.66
C ARG A 204 9.55 -18.57 11.50
N GLN A 205 8.81 -18.60 12.62
CA GLN A 205 8.80 -19.72 13.57
C GLN A 205 7.68 -20.74 13.28
N GLY A 206 6.87 -20.53 12.23
CA GLY A 206 5.73 -21.37 11.92
C GLY A 206 4.66 -21.37 13.01
N PHE A 207 4.47 -20.24 13.69
CA PHE A 207 3.54 -20.04 14.81
C PHE A 207 3.78 -20.96 16.02
N THR A 208 4.99 -21.51 16.16
CA THR A 208 5.38 -22.19 17.39
C THR A 208 5.64 -21.13 18.47
N ARG A 209 4.94 -21.25 19.62
CA ARG A 209 5.09 -20.38 20.80
C ARG A 209 5.96 -21.04 21.85
#